data_AF-A0A7X7E8J2-F1
#
_entry.id   AF-A0A7X7E8J2-F1
#
_cell.length_a   1.000
_cell.length_b   1.000
_cell.length_c   1.000
_cell.angle_alpha   90.00
_cell.angle_beta   90.00
_cell.angle_gamma   90.00
#
_symmetry.space_group_name_H-M   'P 1'
#
loop_
_entity.id
_entity.type
_entity.pdbx_description
1 polymer ?
#
loop_
_entity_poly.entity_id
_entity_poly.type
_entity_poly.pdbx_seq_one_letter_code
_entity_poly.pdbx_strand_id
1 'polypeptide(L)'
;MEVRRVCPSTKRPAGRPEGRPAAATVVALLAFLVVALAPSTAHALPYPDLSGDEWYIEALQALSDEGVVNGRADGTFGPYDPISRAEFSAMLAGLLDLAPGASHPFTDFPTGSWYEPAVAALFQAGLANGTSPTAFAPEATLSRQQAASLLMRALEYRHNAQPIEGLDLTLEAEDVDAWLQRFADRHLIA
;
A
#
# COMPACT_ATOMS: atom_id res chain seq x y z
N MET A 1 21.71 -56.34 -36.66
CA MET A 1 22.45 -55.55 -37.67
C MET A 1 21.56 -55.51 -38.91
N GLU A 2 21.10 -54.40 -39.45
CA GLU A 2 21.64 -53.05 -39.44
C GLU A 2 20.52 -52.01 -39.60
N VAL A 3 20.79 -50.84 -39.05
CA VAL A 3 19.90 -49.70 -38.87
C VAL A 3 19.88 -48.82 -40.13
N ARG A 4 18.66 -48.49 -40.58
CA ARG A 4 18.14 -47.23 -41.18
C ARG A 4 19.07 -46.32 -42.00
N ARG A 5 18.52 -45.71 -43.08
CA ARG A 5 18.29 -44.25 -43.15
C ARG A 5 17.11 -43.91 -44.08
N VAL A 6 16.01 -43.43 -43.49
CA VAL A 6 14.96 -42.68 -44.18
C VAL A 6 15.13 -41.22 -43.75
N CYS A 7 15.34 -40.32 -44.72
CA CYS A 7 15.37 -38.88 -44.46
C CYS A 7 13.96 -38.37 -44.11
N PRO A 8 13.75 -37.62 -43.01
CA PRO A 8 12.51 -36.91 -42.81
C PRO A 8 12.52 -35.56 -43.56
N SER A 9 11.43 -35.34 -44.29
CA SER A 9 11.04 -34.10 -44.98
C SER A 9 11.13 -32.87 -44.08
N THR A 10 11.83 -31.83 -44.54
CA THR A 10 11.86 -30.49 -43.92
C THR A 10 10.48 -29.83 -44.04
N LYS A 11 9.77 -29.69 -42.92
CA LYS A 11 8.51 -28.93 -42.83
C LYS A 11 8.83 -27.43 -42.80
N ARG A 12 8.31 -26.65 -43.76
CA ARG A 12 8.36 -25.17 -43.75
C ARG A 12 7.71 -24.61 -42.47
N PRO A 13 8.26 -23.57 -41.83
CA PRO A 13 7.55 -22.88 -40.76
C PRO A 13 6.32 -22.15 -41.32
N ALA A 14 5.19 -22.30 -40.64
CA ALA A 14 3.93 -21.65 -40.95
C ALA A 14 4.08 -20.12 -40.87
N GLY A 15 3.46 -19.42 -41.83
CA GLY A 15 3.47 -17.96 -41.93
C GLY A 15 2.89 -17.28 -40.69
N ARG A 16 3.51 -16.16 -40.32
CA ARG A 16 2.99 -15.19 -39.34
C ARG A 16 1.65 -14.64 -39.86
N PRO A 17 0.57 -14.59 -39.05
CA PRO A 17 -0.67 -13.95 -39.48
C PRO A 17 -0.46 -12.44 -39.61
N GLU A 18 -0.30 -11.97 -40.85
CA GLU A 18 -0.41 -10.57 -41.22
C GLU A 18 -1.89 -10.19 -41.26
N GLY A 19 -2.29 -9.24 -40.42
CA GLY A 19 -3.66 -8.69 -40.44
C GLY A 19 -4.27 -8.44 -39.07
N ARG A 20 -3.59 -7.69 -38.19
CA ARG A 20 -4.30 -6.96 -37.14
C ARG A 20 -4.93 -5.73 -37.81
N PRO A 21 -6.24 -5.48 -37.72
CA PRO A 21 -6.87 -4.38 -38.43
C PRO A 21 -6.28 -3.04 -37.95
N ALA A 22 -5.68 -2.29 -38.89
CA ALA A 22 -4.99 -1.02 -38.64
C ALA A 22 -5.86 0.03 -37.89
N ALA A 23 -7.19 -0.12 -37.94
CA ALA A 23 -8.14 0.72 -37.21
C ALA A 23 -7.96 0.64 -35.68
N ALA A 24 -7.63 -0.53 -35.11
CA ALA A 24 -7.47 -0.69 -33.67
C ALA A 24 -6.24 0.06 -33.13
N THR A 25 -5.16 0.10 -33.91
CA THR A 25 -3.95 0.85 -33.58
C THR A 25 -4.17 2.35 -33.68
N VAL A 26 -4.92 2.82 -34.68
CA VAL A 26 -5.27 4.24 -34.83
C VAL A 26 -6.19 4.70 -33.70
N VAL A 27 -7.17 3.89 -33.29
CA VAL A 27 -8.04 4.18 -32.14
C VAL A 27 -7.26 4.20 -30.83
N ALA A 28 -6.34 3.25 -30.62
CA ALA A 28 -5.48 3.24 -29.44
C ALA A 28 -4.53 4.45 -29.38
N LEU A 29 -3.94 4.84 -30.52
CA LEU A 29 -3.09 6.02 -30.62
C LEU A 29 -3.86 7.33 -30.48
N LEU A 30 -5.11 7.40 -30.97
CA LEU A 30 -6.01 8.53 -30.76
C LEU A 30 -6.48 8.61 -29.30
N ALA A 31 -6.77 7.48 -28.66
CA ALA A 31 -7.13 7.44 -27.23
C ALA A 31 -5.93 7.90 -26.37
N PHE A 32 -4.73 7.43 -26.67
CA PHE A 32 -3.50 7.89 -26.03
C PHE A 32 -3.23 9.38 -26.33
N LEU A 33 -3.48 9.77 -27.59
CA LEU A 33 -3.70 11.14 -28.12
C LEU A 33 -4.44 12.06 -27.14
N VAL A 34 -5.68 11.68 -26.90
CA VAL A 34 -6.66 12.42 -26.10
C VAL A 34 -6.26 12.41 -24.62
N VAL A 35 -5.74 11.31 -24.09
CA VAL A 35 -5.24 11.22 -22.70
C VAL A 35 -4.02 12.13 -22.49
N ALA A 36 -3.10 12.21 -23.45
CA ALA A 36 -1.90 13.05 -23.36
C ALA A 36 -2.16 14.55 -23.53
N LEU A 37 -3.26 14.92 -24.21
CA LEU A 37 -3.69 16.32 -24.40
C LEU A 37 -4.70 16.79 -23.34
N ALA A 38 -5.17 15.89 -22.48
CA ALA A 38 -6.02 16.28 -21.36
C ALA A 38 -5.20 17.15 -20.40
N PRO A 39 -5.68 18.35 -20.01
CA PRO A 39 -5.02 19.11 -18.97
C PRO A 39 -5.02 18.26 -17.69
N SER A 40 -3.85 18.06 -17.08
CA SER A 40 -3.75 17.55 -15.71
C SER A 40 -4.39 18.60 -14.81
N THR A 41 -5.70 18.51 -14.59
CA THR A 41 -6.33 19.28 -13.54
C THR A 41 -5.76 18.76 -12.24
N ALA A 42 -4.94 19.56 -11.57
CA ALA A 42 -4.68 19.36 -10.14
C ALA A 42 -6.05 19.27 -9.48
N HIS A 43 -6.44 18.08 -9.06
CA HIS A 43 -7.75 17.85 -8.49
C HIS A 43 -7.72 18.46 -7.10
N ALA A 44 -8.41 19.59 -6.91
CA ALA A 44 -8.65 20.08 -5.57
C ALA A 44 -9.40 18.99 -4.80
N LEU A 45 -8.90 18.62 -3.62
CA LEU A 45 -9.53 17.59 -2.82
C LEU A 45 -10.98 17.99 -2.51
N PRO A 46 -11.93 17.04 -2.53
CA PRO A 46 -13.36 17.35 -2.41
C PRO A 46 -13.81 17.60 -0.95
N TYR A 47 -12.89 17.98 -0.07
CA TYR A 47 -13.13 18.12 1.36
C TYR A 47 -13.45 19.58 1.72
N PRO A 48 -14.66 19.90 2.21
CA PRO A 48 -15.08 21.28 2.49
C PRO A 48 -14.45 21.88 3.75
N ASP A 49 -13.84 21.06 4.59
CA ASP A 49 -13.12 21.43 5.82
C ASP A 49 -11.63 21.70 5.60
N LEU A 50 -11.18 21.72 4.33
CA LEU A 50 -9.82 22.09 3.94
C LEU A 50 -9.82 23.39 3.12
N SER A 51 -8.84 24.25 3.38
CA SER A 51 -8.56 25.47 2.60
C SER A 51 -7.69 25.20 1.38
N GLY A 52 -6.96 24.09 1.35
CA GLY A 52 -6.09 23.68 0.24
C GLY A 52 -4.66 24.22 0.33
N ASP A 53 -4.32 24.97 1.38
CA ASP A 53 -2.98 25.50 1.67
C ASP A 53 -2.35 24.87 2.93
N GLU A 54 -2.93 23.78 3.42
CA GLU A 54 -2.41 23.05 4.56
C GLU A 54 -1.04 22.44 4.26
N TRP A 55 -0.17 22.41 5.26
CA TRP A 55 1.18 21.87 5.13
C TRP A 55 1.24 20.40 4.71
N TYR A 56 0.13 19.66 4.85
CA TYR A 56 0.00 18.25 4.49
C TYR A 56 -0.81 18.03 3.20
N ILE A 57 -1.22 19.10 2.50
CA ILE A 57 -2.17 18.97 1.37
C ILE A 57 -1.60 18.11 0.23
N GLU A 58 -0.32 18.24 -0.08
CA GLU A 58 0.35 17.44 -1.11
C GLU A 58 0.37 15.95 -0.74
N ALA A 59 0.65 15.63 0.53
CA ALA A 59 0.64 14.26 1.01
C ALA A 59 -0.78 13.68 1.00
N LEU A 60 -1.78 14.47 1.39
CA LEU A 60 -3.18 14.07 1.36
C LEU A 60 -3.68 13.85 -0.08
N GLN A 61 -3.27 14.70 -1.02
CA GLN A 61 -3.54 14.53 -2.45
C GLN A 61 -2.97 13.20 -2.95
N ALA A 62 -1.68 12.95 -2.72
CA ALA A 62 -1.05 11.70 -3.13
C ALA A 62 -1.76 10.46 -2.55
N LEU A 63 -2.14 10.49 -1.27
CA LEU A 63 -2.87 9.38 -0.64
C LEU A 63 -4.31 9.23 -1.15
N SER A 64 -4.97 10.33 -1.52
CA SER A 64 -6.32 10.30 -2.08
C SER A 64 -6.32 9.80 -3.52
N ASP A 65 -5.31 10.17 -4.30
CA ASP A 65 -5.13 9.71 -5.69
C ASP A 65 -4.88 8.20 -5.76
N GLU A 66 -4.17 7.65 -4.77
CA GLU A 66 -3.97 6.20 -4.59
C GLU A 66 -5.19 5.50 -3.95
N GLY A 67 -6.26 6.25 -3.60
CA GLY A 67 -7.48 5.71 -2.98
C GLY A 67 -7.29 5.23 -1.54
N VAL A 68 -6.16 5.54 -0.90
CA VAL A 68 -5.85 5.18 0.49
C VAL A 68 -6.70 5.99 1.47
N VAL A 69 -6.98 7.25 1.12
CA VAL A 69 -7.78 8.18 1.94
C VAL A 69 -9.01 8.62 1.16
N ASN A 70 -10.19 8.43 1.76
CA ASN A 70 -11.48 8.70 1.10
C ASN A 70 -12.39 9.68 1.88
N GLY A 71 -11.87 10.29 2.95
CA GLY A 71 -12.65 11.15 3.85
C GLY A 71 -13.72 10.41 4.63
N ARG A 72 -14.60 11.17 5.28
CA ARG A 72 -15.69 10.71 6.13
C ARG A 72 -17.00 10.62 5.33
N ALA A 73 -17.98 9.92 5.91
CA ALA A 73 -19.30 9.75 5.29
C ALA A 73 -20.07 11.06 5.08
N ASP A 74 -19.74 12.12 5.83
CA ASP A 74 -20.32 13.46 5.67
C ASP A 74 -19.59 14.32 4.62
N GLY A 75 -18.56 13.76 3.96
CA GLY A 75 -17.76 14.43 2.93
C GLY A 75 -16.58 15.24 3.47
N THR A 76 -16.37 15.30 4.79
CA THR A 76 -15.21 15.98 5.40
C THR A 76 -13.97 15.10 5.43
N PHE A 77 -12.79 15.70 5.60
CA PHE A 77 -11.56 14.94 5.89
C PHE A 77 -11.37 14.69 7.39
N GLY A 78 -11.67 15.67 8.24
CA GLY A 78 -11.48 15.60 9.68
C GLY A 78 -9.99 15.66 10.11
N PRO A 79 -9.21 16.66 9.68
CA PRO A 79 -7.75 16.68 9.86
C PRO A 79 -7.26 16.72 11.31
N TYR A 80 -8.12 17.16 12.24
CA TYR A 80 -7.80 17.28 13.66
C TYR A 80 -8.45 16.21 14.52
N ASP A 81 -9.20 15.31 13.91
CA ASP A 81 -9.83 14.22 14.63
C ASP A 81 -8.79 13.17 15.03
N PRO A 82 -8.94 12.55 16.21
CA PRO A 82 -8.12 11.41 16.56
C PRO A 82 -8.39 10.26 15.59
N ILE A 83 -7.31 9.63 15.11
CA ILE A 83 -7.40 8.45 14.27
C ILE A 83 -7.46 7.17 15.12
N SER A 84 -8.37 6.27 14.78
CA SER A 84 -8.50 4.97 15.42
C SER A 84 -7.46 3.96 14.90
N ARG A 85 -7.18 2.92 15.68
CA ARG A 85 -6.30 1.82 15.26
C ARG A 85 -6.84 1.11 14.03
N ALA A 86 -8.16 0.97 13.90
CA ALA A 86 -8.80 0.38 12.73
C ALA A 86 -8.64 1.22 11.47
N GLU A 87 -8.91 2.53 11.53
CA GLU A 87 -8.75 3.44 10.39
C GLU A 87 -7.29 3.47 9.89
N PHE A 88 -6.35 3.58 10.82
CA PHE A 88 -4.93 3.56 10.48
C PHE A 88 -4.50 2.24 9.82
N SER A 89 -5.03 1.12 10.31
CA SER A 89 -4.76 -0.21 9.76
C SER A 89 -5.33 -0.36 8.35
N ALA A 90 -6.55 0.14 8.11
CA ALA A 90 -7.14 0.14 6.77
C ALA A 90 -6.31 0.95 5.78
N MET A 91 -5.88 2.16 6.16
CA MET A 91 -5.01 2.97 5.31
C MET A 91 -3.67 2.27 5.04
N LEU A 92 -3.05 1.68 6.07
CA LEU A 92 -1.75 1.03 5.91
C LEU A 92 -1.83 -0.23 5.03
N ALA A 93 -2.90 -1.01 5.16
CA ALA A 93 -3.13 -2.18 4.30
C ALA A 93 -3.37 -1.77 2.84
N GLY A 94 -4.14 -0.71 2.60
CA GLY A 94 -4.36 -0.16 1.27
C GLY A 94 -3.08 0.42 0.65
N LEU A 95 -2.31 1.18 1.42
CA LEU A 95 -1.02 1.74 0.98
C LEU A 95 0.00 0.67 0.57
N LEU A 96 -0.05 -0.49 1.23
CA LEU A 96 0.82 -1.62 0.93
C LEU A 96 0.23 -2.58 -0.12
N ASP A 97 -0.96 -2.28 -0.65
CA ASP A 97 -1.73 -3.14 -1.56
C ASP A 97 -1.84 -4.59 -1.06
N LEU A 98 -2.10 -4.75 0.25
CA LEU A 98 -2.22 -6.07 0.85
C LEU A 98 -3.54 -6.73 0.45
N ALA A 99 -3.45 -8.00 0.06
CA ALA A 99 -4.64 -8.81 -0.13
C ALA A 99 -5.45 -8.90 1.19
N PRO A 100 -6.80 -8.83 1.13
CA PRO A 100 -7.65 -8.97 2.31
C PRO A 100 -7.32 -10.24 3.11
N GLY A 101 -7.01 -10.09 4.39
CA GLY A 101 -6.73 -11.21 5.27
C GLY A 101 -8.01 -11.91 5.72
N ALA A 102 -7.90 -13.20 6.05
CA ALA A 102 -9.03 -14.04 6.43
C ALA A 102 -8.95 -14.61 7.87
N SER A 103 -7.84 -14.45 8.57
CA SER A 103 -7.60 -15.12 9.87
C SER A 103 -6.85 -14.21 10.83
N HIS A 104 -7.38 -14.09 12.04
CA HIS A 104 -6.79 -13.40 13.19
C HIS A 104 -7.34 -14.00 14.49
N PRO A 105 -6.70 -13.78 15.65
CA PRO A 105 -7.17 -14.29 16.93
C PRO A 105 -8.12 -13.32 17.67
N PHE A 106 -8.35 -12.12 17.12
CA PHE A 106 -9.08 -11.06 17.80
C PHE A 106 -10.59 -11.32 17.90
N THR A 107 -11.16 -11.03 19.07
CA THR A 107 -12.58 -11.28 19.41
C THR A 107 -13.32 -10.02 19.84
N ASP A 108 -12.67 -8.86 19.82
CA ASP A 108 -13.19 -7.58 20.32
C ASP A 108 -13.84 -6.69 19.26
N PHE A 109 -14.12 -7.26 18.08
CA PHE A 109 -14.98 -6.69 17.04
C PHE A 109 -15.74 -7.81 16.32
N PRO A 110 -16.91 -7.51 15.73
CA PRO A 110 -17.70 -8.50 15.02
C PRO A 110 -17.07 -8.86 13.67
N THR A 111 -17.21 -10.12 13.27
CA THR A 111 -16.90 -10.57 11.90
C THR A 111 -17.76 -9.81 10.88
N GLY A 112 -17.17 -9.44 9.76
CA GLY A 112 -17.73 -8.58 8.72
C GLY A 112 -17.52 -7.08 8.96
N SER A 113 -16.77 -6.68 10.00
CA SER A 113 -16.41 -5.27 10.18
C SER A 113 -15.61 -4.77 8.98
N TRP A 114 -15.87 -3.54 8.53
CA TRP A 114 -15.27 -2.99 7.31
C TRP A 114 -13.73 -3.00 7.34
N TYR A 115 -13.13 -2.91 8.53
CA TYR A 115 -11.68 -2.93 8.76
C TYR A 115 -11.11 -4.33 9.00
N GLU A 116 -11.94 -5.35 9.28
CA GLU A 116 -11.48 -6.71 9.63
C GLU A 116 -10.50 -7.28 8.59
N PRO A 117 -10.76 -7.19 7.27
CA PRO A 117 -9.85 -7.77 6.30
C PRO A 117 -8.47 -7.08 6.29
N ALA A 118 -8.43 -5.77 6.53
CA ALA A 118 -7.18 -5.02 6.64
C ALA A 118 -6.41 -5.38 7.92
N VAL A 119 -7.11 -5.47 9.06
CA VAL A 119 -6.51 -5.89 10.33
C VAL A 119 -5.94 -7.31 10.21
N ALA A 120 -6.69 -8.23 9.59
CA ALA A 120 -6.25 -9.59 9.34
C ALA A 120 -5.02 -9.64 8.43
N ALA A 121 -4.99 -8.84 7.37
CA ALA A 121 -3.85 -8.78 6.44
C ALA A 121 -2.58 -8.31 7.14
N LEU A 122 -2.66 -7.21 7.89
CA LEU A 122 -1.53 -6.69 8.66
C LEU A 122 -1.06 -7.65 9.74
N PHE A 123 -1.98 -8.35 10.41
CA PHE A 123 -1.63 -9.37 11.40
C PHE A 123 -0.86 -10.53 10.75
N GLN A 124 -1.33 -11.04 9.62
CA GLN A 124 -0.67 -12.13 8.89
C GLN A 124 0.69 -11.72 8.31
N ALA A 125 0.82 -10.46 7.89
CA ALA A 125 2.09 -9.89 7.44
C ALA A 125 3.06 -9.61 8.59
N GLY A 126 2.66 -9.81 9.86
CA GLY A 126 3.48 -9.50 11.04
C GLY A 126 3.66 -7.99 11.30
N LEU A 127 2.84 -7.16 10.66
CA LEU A 127 2.92 -5.70 10.71
C LEU A 127 2.15 -5.11 11.90
N ALA A 128 1.04 -5.73 12.28
CA ALA A 128 0.21 -5.30 13.39
C ALA A 128 -0.01 -6.42 14.41
N ASN A 129 0.16 -6.09 15.69
CA ASN A 129 -0.17 -6.98 16.80
C ASN A 129 -1.41 -6.47 17.54
N GLY A 130 -2.09 -7.40 18.21
CA GLY A 130 -3.14 -7.06 19.16
C GLY A 130 -2.62 -6.34 20.40
N THR A 131 -3.51 -5.68 21.12
CA THR A 131 -3.25 -5.17 22.48
C THR A 131 -3.21 -6.30 23.51
N SER A 132 -3.76 -7.46 23.16
CA SER A 132 -3.63 -8.72 23.87
C SER A 132 -3.62 -9.89 22.86
N PRO A 133 -3.44 -11.15 23.29
CA PRO A 133 -3.52 -12.30 22.39
C PRO A 133 -4.85 -12.43 21.64
N THR A 134 -5.94 -11.85 22.16
CA THR A 134 -7.30 -11.97 21.58
C THR A 134 -8.00 -10.63 21.39
N ALA A 135 -7.31 -9.50 21.55
CA ALA A 135 -7.90 -8.17 21.40
C ALA A 135 -7.03 -7.27 20.51
N PHE A 136 -7.66 -6.50 19.64
CA PHE A 136 -7.00 -5.55 18.74
C PHE A 136 -7.16 -4.08 19.19
N ALA A 137 -8.25 -3.78 19.90
CA ALA A 137 -8.75 -2.46 20.26
C ALA A 137 -8.96 -1.53 19.05
N PRO A 138 -9.89 -1.86 18.12
CA PRO A 138 -10.05 -1.14 16.85
C PRO A 138 -10.37 0.35 17.02
N GLU A 139 -11.25 0.68 17.96
CA GLU A 139 -11.72 2.05 18.21
C GLU A 139 -10.76 2.87 19.07
N ALA A 140 -9.70 2.26 19.62
CA ALA A 140 -8.76 3.00 20.45
C ALA A 140 -7.97 3.99 19.58
N THR A 141 -7.84 5.23 20.08
CA THR A 141 -7.02 6.25 19.44
C THR A 141 -5.57 5.82 19.40
N LEU A 142 -4.95 5.98 18.22
CA LEU A 142 -3.59 5.55 17.98
C LEU A 142 -2.61 6.69 18.34
N SER A 143 -1.61 6.39 19.17
CA SER A 143 -0.61 7.40 19.56
C SER A 143 0.40 7.64 18.45
N ARG A 144 1.06 8.81 18.46
CA ARG A 144 2.12 9.13 17.47
C ARG A 144 3.23 8.07 17.44
N GLN A 145 3.60 7.53 18.61
CA GLN A 145 4.62 6.48 18.73
C GLN A 145 4.15 5.17 18.10
N GLN A 146 2.89 4.79 18.33
CA GLN A 146 2.30 3.60 17.70
C GLN A 146 2.22 3.78 16.17
N ALA A 147 1.86 4.97 15.69
CA ALA A 147 1.76 5.26 14.26
C ALA A 147 3.13 5.12 13.60
N ALA A 148 4.15 5.77 14.17
CA ALA A 148 5.53 5.68 13.70
C ALA A 148 6.03 4.23 13.69
N SER A 149 5.75 3.46 14.73
CA SER A 149 6.16 2.06 14.82
C SER A 149 5.53 1.18 13.72
N LEU A 150 4.25 1.38 13.41
CA LEU A 150 3.57 0.68 12.31
C LEU A 150 4.09 1.12 10.94
N LEU A 151 4.34 2.42 10.73
CA LEU A 151 4.90 2.94 9.49
C LEU A 151 6.31 2.40 9.22
N MET A 152 7.16 2.32 10.24
CA MET A 152 8.51 1.77 10.09
C MET A 152 8.48 0.29 9.70
N ARG A 153 7.63 -0.52 10.35
CA ARG A 153 7.43 -1.93 9.97
C ARG A 153 6.91 -2.06 8.55
N ALA A 154 5.96 -1.21 8.15
CA ALA A 154 5.42 -1.20 6.79
C ALA A 154 6.47 -0.81 5.75
N LEU A 155 7.31 0.18 6.06
CA LEU A 155 8.40 0.61 5.18
C LEU A 155 9.43 -0.51 5.00
N GLU A 156 9.82 -1.17 6.08
CA GLU A 156 10.71 -2.33 6.06
C GLU A 156 10.10 -3.49 5.25
N TYR A 157 8.83 -3.81 5.48
CA TYR A 157 8.11 -4.83 4.73
C TYR A 157 8.10 -4.54 3.23
N ARG A 158 7.76 -3.30 2.84
CA ARG A 158 7.77 -2.87 1.44
C ARG A 158 9.17 -2.91 0.85
N HIS A 159 10.18 -2.45 1.59
CA HIS A 159 11.57 -2.47 1.15
C HIS A 159 12.06 -3.89 0.90
N ASN A 160 11.71 -4.84 1.77
CA ASN A 160 12.07 -6.24 1.60
C ASN A 160 11.37 -6.88 0.38
N ALA A 161 10.15 -6.44 0.05
CA ALA A 161 9.44 -6.89 -1.15
C ALA A 161 9.95 -6.21 -2.44
N GLN A 162 10.27 -4.92 -2.37
CA GLN A 162 10.79 -4.09 -3.45
C GLN A 162 11.90 -3.17 -2.91
N PRO A 163 13.18 -3.61 -3.03
CA PRO A 163 14.30 -2.83 -2.54
C PRO A 163 14.36 -1.46 -3.21
N ILE A 164 14.48 -0.41 -2.40
CA ILE A 164 14.65 0.95 -2.89
C ILE A 164 16.16 1.20 -2.98
N GLU A 165 16.66 1.46 -4.18
CA GLU A 165 18.10 1.66 -4.39
C GLU A 165 18.61 2.84 -3.53
N GLY A 166 19.64 2.58 -2.73
CA GLY A 166 20.24 3.57 -1.83
C GLY A 166 19.52 3.81 -0.50
N LEU A 167 18.41 3.11 -0.23
CA LEU A 167 17.76 3.13 1.08
C LEU A 167 18.21 1.91 1.89
N ASP A 168 19.08 2.13 2.87
CA ASP A 168 19.41 1.12 3.87
C ASP A 168 18.59 1.38 5.15
N LEU A 169 17.72 0.43 5.49
CA LEU A 169 16.91 0.46 6.71
C LEU A 169 17.53 -0.37 7.84
N THR A 170 18.66 -1.04 7.58
CA THR A 170 19.40 -1.73 8.62
C THR A 170 20.12 -0.68 9.47
N LEU A 171 19.80 -0.66 10.75
CA LEU A 171 20.54 0.11 11.73
C LEU A 171 21.42 -0.87 12.49
N GLU A 172 22.73 -0.68 12.42
CA GLU A 172 23.66 -1.45 13.23
C GLU A 172 23.36 -1.17 14.71
N ALA A 173 23.36 -2.23 15.54
CA ALA A 173 22.94 -2.13 16.94
C ALA A 173 23.75 -1.07 17.71
N GLU A 174 25.02 -0.85 17.35
CA GLU A 174 25.87 0.19 17.92
C GLU A 174 25.38 1.61 17.61
N ASP A 175 24.85 1.84 16.41
CA ASP A 175 24.32 3.15 16.00
C ASP A 175 23.00 3.46 16.71
N VAL A 176 22.14 2.44 16.87
CA VAL A 176 20.89 2.55 17.62
C VAL A 176 21.17 2.92 19.09
N ASP A 177 22.08 2.22 19.74
CA ASP A 177 22.45 2.51 21.14
C ASP A 177 23.05 3.91 21.28
N ALA A 178 23.94 4.33 20.36
CA ALA A 178 24.53 5.66 20.38
C ALA A 178 23.50 6.79 20.17
N TRP A 179 22.47 6.55 19.36
CA TRP A 179 21.36 7.48 19.16
C TRP A 179 20.43 7.52 20.37
N LEU A 180 20.01 6.36 20.86
CA LEU A 180 19.04 6.23 21.93
C LEU A 180 19.58 6.70 23.29
N GLN A 181 20.90 6.68 23.51
CA GLN A 181 21.54 7.20 24.72
C GLN A 181 21.17 8.66 25.06
N ARG A 182 20.78 9.46 24.06
CA ARG A 182 20.38 10.87 24.23
C ARG A 182 18.94 11.04 24.73
N PHE A 183 18.13 9.98 24.70
CA PHE A 183 16.76 9.98 25.16
C PHE A 183 16.67 9.43 26.59
N ALA A 184 16.13 10.25 27.50
CA ALA A 184 16.00 9.92 28.93
C ALA A 184 15.02 8.76 29.19
N ASP A 185 14.12 8.51 28.25
CA ASP A 185 13.03 7.54 28.27
C ASP A 185 13.27 6.34 27.35
N ARG A 186 14.48 6.16 26.82
CA ARG A 186 14.84 5.05 25.89
C ARG A 186 14.45 3.65 26.37
N HIS A 187 14.38 3.46 27.69
CA HIS A 187 14.00 2.20 28.33
C HIS A 187 12.51 1.85 28.16
N LEU A 188 11.71 2.76 27.61
CA LEU A 188 10.29 2.57 27.31
C LEU A 188 10.04 2.25 25.82
N ILE A 189 11.09 2.23 25.00
CA ILE A 189 11.02 2.14 23.53
C ILE A 189 11.64 0.82 23.01
N ALA A 190 12.37 0.09 23.86
CA ALA A 190 12.99 -1.20 23.53
C ALA A 190 11.99 -2.37 23.65
#